data_AF-A0A1A1Y8W7-F1
#
_entry.id   AF-A0A1A1Y8W7-F1
#
_cell.length_a   1.000
_cell.length_b   1.000
_cell.length_c   1.000
_cell.angle_alpha   90.00
_cell.angle_beta   90.00
_cell.angle_gamma   90.00
#
_symmetry.space_group_name_H-M   'P 1'
#
loop_
_entity.id
_entity.type
_entity.pdbx_description
1 polymer ?
#
loop_
_entity_poly.entity_id
_entity_poly.type
_entity_poly.pdbx_seq_one_letter_code
_entity_poly.pdbx_strand_id
1 'polypeptide(L)'
;MHVWIPAFAAGAATVAAVACGVAQESAPTVATKASKPSSVAVAAPIAAPAAMPNADGDPQCPIADAWGSNPFGTGIVVTHWSDDTAPVTVLVRTKAGSDRSQRALLTPGELRLFEFPDVDQAAVGEVLVMTNTRRCYVSADPAALR
;
A
#
# COMPACT_ATOMS: atom_id res chain seq x y z
N MET A 1 -2.73 -22.55 -38.83
CA MET A 1 -1.39 -22.03 -39.16
C MET A 1 -1.51 -20.52 -39.32
N HIS A 2 -1.22 -19.72 -38.29
CA HIS A 2 -0.97 -18.29 -38.42
C HIS A 2 0.05 -17.88 -37.37
N VAL A 3 1.19 -17.39 -37.85
CA VAL A 3 2.35 -16.94 -37.07
C VAL A 3 2.41 -15.43 -37.20
N TRP A 4 2.53 -14.70 -36.10
CA TRP A 4 2.91 -13.27 -36.13
C TRP A 4 4.02 -13.02 -35.10
N ILE A 5 5.14 -12.53 -35.61
CA ILE A 5 6.39 -12.13 -34.96
C ILE A 5 6.26 -10.71 -34.34
N PRO A 6 6.76 -10.43 -33.13
CA PRO A 6 6.80 -9.09 -32.55
C PRO A 6 8.06 -8.29 -32.95
N ALA A 7 7.94 -6.97 -33.04
CA ALA A 7 9.08 -6.06 -33.22
C ALA A 7 9.40 -5.36 -31.88
N PHE A 8 10.66 -5.48 -31.46
CA PHE A 8 11.26 -4.72 -30.36
C PHE A 8 11.80 -3.39 -30.87
N ALA A 9 11.75 -2.33 -30.05
CA ALA A 9 12.59 -1.16 -30.22
C ALA A 9 13.04 -0.62 -28.85
N ALA A 10 14.35 -0.61 -28.63
CA ALA A 10 15.05 -0.01 -27.50
C ALA A 10 15.42 1.44 -27.82
N GLY A 11 15.44 2.33 -26.81
CA GLY A 11 15.89 3.71 -26.93
C GLY A 11 16.60 4.17 -25.66
N ALA A 12 17.83 4.66 -25.83
CA ALA A 12 18.83 4.89 -24.80
C ALA A 12 18.76 6.28 -24.13
N ALA A 13 19.51 6.39 -23.01
CA ALA A 13 19.66 7.53 -22.12
C ALA A 13 20.45 8.72 -22.69
N THR A 14 20.25 9.90 -22.08
CA THR A 14 21.16 11.05 -22.15
C THR A 14 21.32 11.72 -20.77
N VAL A 15 22.54 12.20 -20.50
CA VAL A 15 23.04 12.79 -19.24
C VAL A 15 23.36 14.27 -19.48
N ALA A 16 23.13 15.13 -18.49
CA ALA A 16 23.84 16.41 -18.23
C ALA A 16 23.44 16.90 -16.82
N ALA A 17 24.25 17.30 -15.82
CA ALA A 17 25.57 17.92 -15.65
C ALA A 17 25.48 19.37 -15.11
N VAL A 18 25.86 19.53 -13.83
CA VAL A 18 26.67 20.61 -13.19
C VAL A 18 26.10 22.04 -13.00
N ALA A 19 26.15 22.55 -11.75
CA ALA A 19 26.80 23.85 -11.39
C ALA A 19 26.86 24.11 -9.86
N CYS A 20 28.05 24.48 -9.37
CA CYS A 20 28.40 24.93 -8.01
C CYS A 20 27.92 26.36 -7.70
N GLY A 21 27.81 26.71 -6.40
CA GLY A 21 27.67 28.10 -5.95
C GLY A 21 27.92 28.28 -4.43
N VAL A 22 28.95 29.04 -4.10
CA VAL A 22 29.66 29.27 -2.82
C VAL A 22 28.92 30.00 -1.67
N ALA A 23 29.46 29.80 -0.46
CA ALA A 23 29.08 30.35 0.85
C ALA A 23 29.38 31.86 1.04
N GLN A 24 28.73 32.50 2.03
CA GLN A 24 29.41 33.55 2.82
C GLN A 24 28.84 33.77 4.24
N GLU A 25 29.82 33.89 5.13
CA GLU A 25 29.92 34.19 6.57
C GLU A 25 29.21 35.48 7.05
N SER A 26 28.73 35.47 8.30
CA SER A 26 28.82 36.60 9.25
C SER A 26 28.58 36.14 10.70
N ALA A 27 29.60 36.30 11.55
CA ALA A 27 29.54 36.23 13.02
C ALA A 27 29.71 37.66 13.60
N PRO A 28 29.84 37.91 14.93
CA PRO A 28 29.47 37.16 16.15
C PRO A 28 28.69 38.04 17.18
N THR A 29 28.29 37.52 18.35
CA THR A 29 28.45 38.16 19.70
C THR A 29 27.85 37.33 20.85
N VAL A 30 28.76 36.84 21.70
CA VAL A 30 28.81 36.66 23.17
C VAL A 30 27.55 36.34 24.02
N ALA A 31 27.76 35.29 24.82
CA ALA A 31 27.03 34.68 25.94
C ALA A 31 26.30 35.55 26.97
N THR A 32 25.21 35.00 27.53
CA THR A 32 24.83 35.15 28.96
C THR A 32 24.04 33.91 29.43
N LYS A 33 24.39 33.40 30.63
CA LYS A 33 23.79 32.23 31.30
C LYS A 33 22.33 32.48 31.74
N ALA A 34 21.49 31.45 31.68
CA ALA A 34 20.35 31.29 32.59
C ALA A 34 19.97 29.80 32.74
N SER A 35 19.82 29.37 34.00
CA SER A 35 19.53 28.00 34.44
C SER A 35 18.05 27.63 34.27
N LYS A 36 17.81 26.37 33.83
CA LYS A 36 16.63 25.47 33.97
C LYS A 36 15.21 26.07 34.01
N PRO A 37 14.28 25.49 33.24
CA PRO A 37 13.49 24.41 33.83
C PRO A 37 13.48 23.14 32.96
N SER A 38 13.43 22.00 33.63
CA SER A 38 13.21 20.69 32.99
C SER A 38 11.76 20.64 32.51
N SER A 39 11.50 21.10 31.28
CA SER A 39 10.24 20.80 30.62
C SER A 39 10.28 19.33 30.25
N VAL A 40 9.46 18.53 30.92
CA VAL A 40 9.12 17.18 30.44
C VAL A 40 8.61 17.37 29.01
N ALA A 41 9.40 16.93 28.03
CA ALA A 41 8.97 16.89 26.66
C ALA A 41 7.85 15.86 26.58
N VAL A 42 6.61 16.31 26.62
CA VAL A 42 5.47 15.50 26.19
C VAL A 42 5.72 15.29 24.70
N ALA A 43 6.21 14.10 24.34
CA ALA A 43 6.31 13.71 22.95
C ALA A 43 4.89 13.74 22.38
N ALA A 44 4.60 14.76 21.57
CA ALA A 44 3.40 14.77 20.76
C ALA A 44 3.41 13.48 19.93
N PRO A 45 2.28 12.76 19.81
CA PRO A 45 2.23 11.60 18.94
C PRO A 45 2.53 12.10 17.53
N ILE A 46 3.67 11.68 16.97
CA ILE A 46 3.98 11.89 15.57
C ILE A 46 2.92 11.06 14.84
N ALA A 47 1.91 11.73 14.29
CA ALA A 47 0.94 11.08 13.43
C ALA A 47 1.73 10.42 12.30
N ALA A 48 1.60 9.09 12.18
CA ALA A 48 2.15 8.40 11.03
C ALA A 48 1.58 9.06 9.76
N PRO A 49 2.41 9.30 8.73
CA PRO A 49 1.91 9.87 7.48
C PRO A 49 0.82 8.96 6.95
N ALA A 50 -0.36 9.53 6.69
CA ALA A 50 -1.46 8.81 6.07
C ALA A 50 -0.97 8.19 4.76
N ALA A 51 -1.28 6.91 4.54
CA ALA A 51 -0.91 6.25 3.30
C ALA A 51 -1.52 6.98 2.11
N MET A 52 -0.73 7.14 1.04
CA MET A 52 -1.21 7.77 -0.18
C MET A 52 -2.30 6.90 -0.83
N PRO A 53 -3.36 7.49 -1.39
CA PRO A 53 -4.34 6.75 -2.19
C PRO A 53 -3.69 6.00 -3.36
N ASN A 54 -4.37 4.98 -3.87
CA ASN A 54 -3.97 4.29 -5.10
C ASN A 54 -4.16 5.18 -6.35
N ALA A 55 -3.85 4.64 -7.53
CA ALA A 55 -4.00 5.35 -8.81
C ALA A 55 -5.46 5.80 -9.09
N ASP A 56 -6.45 5.08 -8.55
CA ASP A 56 -7.88 5.38 -8.71
C ASP A 56 -8.42 6.31 -7.61
N GLY A 57 -7.56 6.77 -6.69
CA GLY A 57 -7.94 7.64 -5.57
C GLY A 57 -8.60 6.90 -4.39
N ASP A 58 -8.60 5.57 -4.38
CA ASP A 58 -9.06 4.78 -3.26
C ASP A 58 -8.07 4.88 -2.09
N PRO A 59 -8.55 5.10 -0.85
CA PRO A 59 -7.70 5.07 0.33
C PRO A 59 -7.25 3.66 0.66
N GLN A 60 -6.25 3.53 1.54
CA GLN A 60 -5.85 2.23 2.09
C GLN A 60 -6.96 1.70 3.01
N CYS A 61 -7.19 0.39 2.98
CA CYS A 61 -8.05 -0.29 3.95
C CYS A 61 -7.43 -0.26 5.36
N PRO A 62 -8.24 -0.43 6.43
CA PRO A 62 -7.73 -0.62 7.79
C PRO A 62 -6.68 -1.73 7.85
N ILE A 63 -5.72 -1.63 8.76
CA ILE A 63 -4.58 -2.56 8.87
C ILE A 63 -4.99 -4.03 9.18
N ALA A 64 -6.21 -4.25 9.65
CA ALA A 64 -6.77 -5.60 9.83
C ALA A 64 -7.08 -6.29 8.49
N ASP A 65 -7.27 -5.52 7.43
CA ASP A 65 -7.44 -5.99 6.07
C ASP A 65 -6.06 -6.10 5.41
N ALA A 66 -5.70 -7.29 4.96
CA ALA A 66 -4.41 -7.56 4.33
C ALA A 66 -4.54 -8.64 3.26
N TRP A 67 -3.57 -8.74 2.36
CA TRP A 67 -3.47 -9.86 1.43
C TRP A 67 -2.06 -10.44 1.37
N GLY A 68 -1.95 -11.71 0.99
CA GLY A 68 -0.66 -12.36 0.85
C GLY A 68 -0.78 -13.77 0.27
N SER A 69 0.33 -14.50 0.18
CA SER A 69 0.32 -15.91 -0.23
C SER A 69 -0.54 -16.73 0.71
N ASN A 70 -1.30 -17.67 0.14
CA ASN A 70 -2.10 -18.59 0.93
C ASN A 70 -1.17 -19.57 1.69
N PRO A 71 -1.13 -19.55 3.03
CA PRO A 71 -0.23 -20.42 3.79
C PRO A 71 -0.70 -21.89 3.81
N PHE A 72 -1.92 -22.18 3.37
CA PHE A 72 -2.53 -23.50 3.39
C PHE A 72 -2.72 -24.10 1.99
N GLY A 73 -2.27 -23.44 0.93
CA GLY A 73 -2.54 -23.87 -0.44
C GLY A 73 -1.83 -23.03 -1.49
N THR A 74 -2.39 -23.01 -2.69
CA THR A 74 -1.90 -22.17 -3.79
C THR A 74 -2.57 -20.80 -3.80
N GLY A 75 -1.96 -19.88 -4.54
CA GLY A 75 -2.51 -18.56 -4.81
C GLY A 75 -2.43 -17.61 -3.62
N ILE A 76 -3.38 -16.67 -3.55
CA ILE A 76 -3.43 -15.66 -2.48
C ILE A 76 -4.64 -15.82 -1.58
N VAL A 77 -4.54 -15.20 -0.41
CA VAL A 77 -5.66 -14.99 0.51
C VAL A 77 -5.78 -13.50 0.85
N VAL A 78 -7.01 -13.03 0.99
CA VAL A 78 -7.33 -11.69 1.47
C VAL A 78 -8.09 -11.81 2.78
N THR A 79 -7.59 -11.18 3.84
CA THR A 79 -8.27 -11.09 5.13
C THR A 79 -9.12 -9.83 5.17
N HIS A 80 -10.34 -9.97 5.72
CA HIS A 80 -11.19 -8.82 5.98
C HIS A 80 -11.93 -8.96 7.31
N TRP A 81 -11.87 -7.93 8.13
CA TRP A 81 -12.63 -7.81 9.37
C TRP A 81 -13.86 -6.92 9.16
N SER A 82 -15.03 -7.41 9.55
CA SER A 82 -16.29 -6.68 9.40
C SER A 82 -16.78 -6.13 10.74
N ASP A 83 -17.09 -4.83 10.79
CA ASP A 83 -17.66 -4.17 11.98
C ASP A 83 -19.19 -4.07 11.93
N ASP A 84 -19.80 -4.42 10.79
CA ASP A 84 -21.23 -4.28 10.53
C ASP A 84 -21.78 -5.46 9.71
N THR A 85 -23.10 -5.62 9.67
CA THR A 85 -23.72 -6.62 8.78
C THR A 85 -23.80 -6.06 7.36
N ALA A 86 -22.84 -6.41 6.51
CA ALA A 86 -22.79 -5.88 5.15
C ALA A 86 -22.29 -6.89 4.11
N PRO A 87 -22.75 -6.77 2.84
CA PRO A 87 -22.12 -7.46 1.73
C PRO A 87 -20.74 -6.85 1.48
N VAL A 88 -19.73 -7.72 1.43
CA VAL A 88 -18.35 -7.38 1.11
C VAL A 88 -17.98 -8.04 -0.19
N THR A 89 -17.41 -7.27 -1.11
CA THR A 89 -16.81 -7.77 -2.35
C THR A 89 -15.30 -7.54 -2.28
N VAL A 90 -14.53 -8.61 -2.48
CA VAL A 90 -13.09 -8.55 -2.68
C VAL A 90 -12.82 -8.68 -4.17
N LEU A 91 -12.07 -7.75 -4.74
CA LEU A 91 -11.65 -7.74 -6.13
C LEU A 91 -10.12 -7.78 -6.21
N VAL A 92 -9.58 -8.75 -6.93
CA VAL A 92 -8.16 -8.90 -7.20
C VAL A 92 -7.94 -8.58 -8.67
N ARG A 93 -7.19 -7.51 -8.93
CA ARG A 93 -6.76 -7.10 -10.27
C ARG A 93 -5.36 -7.61 -10.51
N THR A 94 -5.18 -8.35 -11.59
CA THR A 94 -3.86 -8.85 -11.99
C THR A 94 -3.15 -7.82 -12.87
N LYS A 95 -1.81 -7.84 -12.88
CA LYS A 95 -0.98 -7.02 -13.78
C LYS A 95 -1.26 -7.29 -15.26
N ALA A 96 -1.84 -8.46 -15.58
CA ALA A 96 -2.26 -8.83 -16.93
C ALA A 96 -3.64 -8.24 -17.33
N GLY A 97 -4.30 -7.48 -16.45
CA GLY A 97 -5.61 -6.88 -16.70
C GLY A 97 -6.79 -7.84 -16.55
N SER A 98 -6.58 -9.03 -15.96
CA SER A 98 -7.66 -9.94 -15.57
C SER A 98 -8.09 -9.70 -14.14
N ASP A 99 -9.40 -9.74 -13.92
CA ASP A 99 -10.01 -9.52 -12.62
C ASP A 99 -10.61 -10.81 -12.04
N ARG A 100 -10.49 -10.98 -10.73
CA ARG A 100 -11.14 -12.05 -9.96
C ARG A 100 -11.85 -11.43 -8.78
N SER A 101 -13.08 -11.86 -8.51
CA SER A 101 -13.82 -11.33 -7.37
C SER A 101 -14.53 -12.41 -6.59
N GLN A 102 -14.71 -12.15 -5.30
CA GLN A 102 -15.55 -12.92 -4.40
C GLN A 102 -16.41 -11.98 -3.60
N ARG A 103 -17.58 -12.48 -3.19
CA ARG A 103 -18.53 -11.72 -2.39
C ARG A 103 -19.07 -12.58 -1.26
N ALA A 104 -19.20 -12.00 -0.08
CA ALA A 104 -19.83 -12.63 1.07
C ALA A 104 -20.68 -11.61 1.83
N LEU A 105 -21.74 -12.07 2.47
CA LEU A 105 -22.43 -11.30 3.50
C LEU A 105 -21.76 -11.63 4.83
N LEU A 106 -21.19 -10.62 5.49
CA LEU A 106 -20.50 -10.79 6.76
C LEU A 106 -21.34 -10.22 7.90
N THR A 107 -21.07 -10.72 9.10
CA THR A 107 -21.67 -10.23 10.35
C THR A 107 -20.65 -9.43 11.18
N PRO A 108 -21.09 -8.60 12.13
CA PRO A 108 -20.19 -7.82 12.97
C PRO A 108 -19.26 -8.73 13.77
N GLY A 109 -17.96 -8.43 13.75
CA GLY A 109 -16.92 -9.22 14.39
C GLY A 109 -16.48 -10.45 13.60
N GLU A 110 -16.96 -10.64 12.38
CA GLU A 110 -16.53 -11.74 11.51
C GLU A 110 -15.21 -11.38 10.82
N LEU A 111 -14.19 -12.21 11.05
CA LEU A 111 -12.99 -12.25 10.22
C LEU A 111 -13.20 -13.26 9.10
N ARG A 112 -13.16 -12.80 7.85
CA ARG A 112 -13.27 -13.66 6.66
C ARG A 112 -11.95 -13.74 5.92
N LEU A 113 -11.59 -14.96 5.50
CA LEU A 113 -10.55 -15.21 4.51
C LEU A 113 -11.23 -15.43 3.15
N PHE A 114 -10.85 -14.65 2.16
CA PHE A 114 -11.25 -14.80 0.76
C PHE A 114 -10.06 -15.40 -0.02
N GLU A 115 -10.22 -16.61 -0.52
CA GLU A 115 -9.13 -17.38 -1.14
C GLU A 115 -9.19 -17.31 -2.66
N PHE A 116 -8.09 -16.95 -3.31
CA PHE A 116 -7.99 -16.92 -4.77
C PHE A 116 -6.93 -17.93 -5.21
N PRO A 117 -7.26 -19.24 -5.25
CA PRO A 117 -6.29 -20.31 -5.45
C PRO A 117 -5.62 -20.29 -6.83
N ASP A 118 -6.28 -19.67 -7.81
CA ASP A 118 -5.81 -19.55 -9.20
C ASP A 118 -5.05 -18.24 -9.48
N VAL A 119 -4.85 -17.39 -8.47
CA VAL A 119 -4.13 -16.12 -8.62
C VAL A 119 -2.76 -16.23 -7.99
N ASP A 120 -1.73 -16.29 -8.84
CA ASP A 120 -0.35 -16.23 -8.40
C ASP A 120 -0.03 -14.88 -7.72
N GLN A 121 0.71 -14.92 -6.61
CA GLN A 121 1.08 -13.73 -5.85
C GLN A 121 1.82 -12.68 -6.69
N ALA A 122 2.74 -13.11 -7.57
CA ALA A 122 3.50 -12.18 -8.39
C ALA A 122 2.63 -11.53 -9.48
N ALA A 123 1.52 -12.17 -9.85
CA ALA A 123 0.57 -11.65 -10.82
C ALA A 123 -0.36 -10.56 -10.25
N VAL A 124 -0.46 -10.43 -8.92
CA VAL A 124 -1.30 -9.41 -8.27
C VAL A 124 -0.77 -8.02 -8.61
N GLY A 125 -1.64 -7.17 -9.16
CA GLY A 125 -1.39 -5.74 -9.35
C GLY A 125 -2.00 -4.93 -8.21
N GLU A 126 -3.23 -5.25 -7.84
CA GLU A 126 -3.99 -4.54 -6.81
C GLU A 126 -5.07 -5.45 -6.21
N VAL A 127 -5.39 -5.22 -4.93
CA VAL A 127 -6.52 -5.85 -4.24
C VAL A 127 -7.41 -4.75 -3.68
N LEU A 128 -8.71 -4.84 -3.94
CA LEU A 128 -9.71 -3.89 -3.49
C LEU A 128 -10.74 -4.59 -2.61
N VAL A 129 -11.13 -3.93 -1.53
CA VAL A 129 -12.29 -4.32 -0.71
C VAL A 129 -13.37 -3.27 -0.90
N MET A 130 -14.57 -3.74 -1.22
CA MET A 130 -15.74 -2.92 -1.48
C MET A 130 -16.85 -3.34 -0.53
N THR A 131 -17.38 -2.37 0.19
CA THR A 131 -18.54 -2.48 1.07
C THR A 131 -19.61 -1.49 0.60
N ASN A 132 -20.72 -1.38 1.32
CA ASN A 132 -21.73 -0.36 1.02
C ASN A 132 -21.26 1.07 1.27
N THR A 133 -20.27 1.27 2.16
CA THR A 133 -19.86 2.60 2.65
C THR A 133 -18.47 3.01 2.20
N ARG A 134 -17.64 2.05 1.77
CA ARG A 134 -16.26 2.29 1.35
C ARG A 134 -15.80 1.37 0.23
N ARG A 135 -14.93 1.89 -0.62
CA ARG A 135 -13.98 1.14 -1.44
C ARG A 135 -12.58 1.54 -1.00
N CYS A 136 -11.70 0.57 -0.83
CA CYS A 136 -10.32 0.82 -0.40
C CYS A 136 -9.38 -0.23 -1.01
N TYR A 137 -8.10 0.10 -1.12
CA TYR A 137 -7.07 -0.85 -1.54
C TYR A 137 -6.44 -1.54 -0.34
N VAL A 138 -6.18 -2.83 -0.47
CA VAL A 138 -5.60 -3.67 0.58
C VAL A 138 -4.09 -3.73 0.38
N SER A 139 -3.34 -3.44 1.45
CA SER A 139 -1.89 -3.60 1.43
C SER A 139 -1.49 -5.06 1.55
N ALA A 140 -0.39 -5.41 0.88
CA ALA A 140 0.20 -6.73 1.05
C ALA A 140 0.77 -6.86 2.46
N ASP A 141 0.53 -8.00 3.11
CA ASP A 141 1.18 -8.35 4.36
C ASP A 141 2.66 -8.68 4.09
N PRO A 142 3.62 -7.89 4.62
CA PRO A 142 5.04 -8.15 4.43
C PRO A 142 5.48 -9.54 4.91
N ALA A 143 4.78 -10.13 5.89
CA ALA A 143 5.09 -11.47 6.37
C ALA A 143 4.67 -12.56 5.38
N ALA A 144 3.67 -12.29 4.55
CA ALA A 144 3.09 -13.23 3.59
C ALA A 144 3.62 -13.07 2.14
N LEU A 145 4.55 -12.13 1.92
CA LEU A 145 5.23 -11.89 0.63
C LEU A 145 6.59 -12.62 0.49
N ARG A 146 6.83 -13.69 1.25
CA ARG A 146 8.14 -14.36 1.31
C ARG A 146 8.39 -15.37 0.20
#